data_AF-A0A1V5C6S4-F1
#
_entry.id   AF-A0A1V5C6S4-F1
#
_cell.length_a   1.000
_cell.length_b   1.000
_cell.length_c   1.000
_cell.angle_alpha   90.00
_cell.angle_beta   90.00
_cell.angle_gamma   90.00
#
_symmetry.space_group_name_H-M   'P 1'
#
loop_
_entity.id
_entity.type
_entity.pdbx_description
1 polymer ?
#
loop_
_entity_poly.entity_id
_entity_poly.type
_entity_poly.pdbx_seq_one_letter_code
_entity_poly.pdbx_strand_id
1 'polypeptide(L)'
;MYTDLMDRSLRPQTKRERILFVDDDEAIVLVAQTSLERLGYAVTCRTDGKEAERLFAESPHAFDLLITDQAMPGMKGTELIAHVRHLNPEIPVILLAGAPVDELSGGG
;
A
#
# COMPACT_ATOMS: atom_id res chain seq x y z
N MET A 1 34.13 34.62 -2.91
CA MET A 1 33.27 33.66 -3.64
C MET A 1 32.76 32.63 -2.64
N TYR A 2 31.55 32.09 -2.85
CA TYR A 2 30.72 31.27 -1.95
C TYR A 2 29.76 32.02 -1.01
N THR A 3 29.08 33.02 -1.55
CA THR A 3 27.70 33.30 -1.13
C THR A 3 26.81 32.69 -2.18
N ASP A 4 26.18 31.56 -1.89
CA ASP A 4 24.86 31.26 -2.48
C ASP A 4 24.15 30.09 -1.77
N LEU A 5 23.03 30.46 -1.13
CA LEU A 5 21.78 29.70 -1.09
C LEU A 5 21.71 28.46 -0.20
N MET A 6 21.75 28.74 1.12
CA MET A 6 20.67 28.23 1.97
C MET A 6 19.35 28.93 1.59
N ASP A 7 18.79 28.56 0.44
CA ASP A 7 17.36 28.76 0.17
C ASP A 7 16.69 27.39 0.11
N ARG A 8 16.37 26.87 1.29
CA ARG A 8 15.47 25.71 1.44
C ARG A 8 14.00 26.11 1.26
N SER A 9 13.68 27.37 0.94
CA SER A 9 12.31 27.91 0.94
C SER A 9 11.55 27.78 -0.38
N LEU A 10 12.13 27.17 -1.42
CA LEU A 10 11.46 26.98 -2.72
C LEU A 10 11.48 25.55 -3.26
N ARG A 11 11.46 24.52 -2.39
CA ARG A 11 11.03 23.19 -2.87
C ARG A 11 9.50 23.21 -2.90
N PRO A 12 8.83 23.12 -4.07
CA PRO A 12 7.42 22.77 -4.08
C PRO A 12 7.29 21.53 -3.21
N GLN A 13 6.34 21.52 -2.28
CA GLN A 13 6.10 20.37 -1.41
C GLN A 13 6.05 19.13 -2.32
N THR A 14 7.11 18.32 -2.29
CA THR A 14 7.29 17.20 -3.20
C THR A 14 6.11 16.29 -2.94
N LYS A 15 5.17 16.19 -3.89
CA LYS A 15 3.96 15.39 -3.77
C LYS A 15 4.40 14.00 -3.27
N ARG A 16 4.06 13.67 -2.02
CA ARG A 16 4.30 12.32 -1.50
C ARG A 16 3.33 11.40 -2.20
N GLU A 17 3.82 10.37 -2.88
CA GLU A 17 2.96 9.36 -3.48
C GLU A 17 2.13 8.69 -2.39
N ARG A 18 0.84 8.48 -2.68
CA ARG A 18 -0.17 8.01 -1.73
C ARG A 18 -0.43 6.53 -1.94
N ILE A 19 -0.18 5.73 -0.91
CA ILE A 19 -0.31 4.27 -0.96
C ILE A 19 -1.52 3.86 -0.13
N LEU A 20 -2.40 3.04 -0.71
CA LEU A 20 -3.37 2.25 0.04
C LEU A 20 -2.74 0.88 0.32
N PHE A 21 -2.49 0.57 1.59
CA PHE A 21 -1.96 -0.72 2.03
C PHE A 21 -3.06 -1.52 2.75
N VAL A 22 -3.26 -2.77 2.36
CA VAL A 22 -4.34 -3.62 2.89
C VAL A 22 -3.81 -5.00 3.24
N ASP A 23 -3.94 -5.37 4.52
CA ASP A 23 -3.52 -6.67 5.04
C ASP A 23 -4.30 -6.91 6.34
N ASP A 24 -4.86 -8.11 6.56
CA ASP A 24 -5.66 -8.40 7.75
C ASP A 24 -4.81 -8.59 9.02
N ASP A 25 -3.49 -8.72 8.88
CA ASP A 25 -2.56 -8.77 10.01
C ASP A 25 -2.11 -7.36 10.44
N GLU A 26 -2.59 -6.92 11.61
CA GLU A 26 -2.23 -5.63 12.22
C GLU A 26 -0.72 -5.42 12.37
N ALA A 27 0.05 -6.49 12.65
CA ALA A 27 1.50 -6.39 12.81
C ALA A 27 2.18 -6.12 11.46
N ILE A 28 1.72 -6.76 10.38
CA ILE A 28 2.22 -6.51 9.02
C ILE A 28 1.88 -5.07 8.62
N VAL A 29 0.65 -4.64 8.85
CA VAL A 29 0.21 -3.26 8.58
C VAL A 29 1.10 -2.23 9.27
N LEU A 30 1.40 -2.40 10.56
CA LEU A 30 2.22 -1.47 11.32
C LEU A 30 3.65 -1.38 10.77
N VAL A 31 4.25 -2.54 10.45
CA VAL A 31 5.60 -2.61 9.87
C VAL A 31 5.63 -1.97 8.49
N ALA A 32 4.65 -2.27 7.63
CA ALA A 32 4.54 -1.71 6.29
C ALA A 32 4.36 -0.19 6.34
N GLN A 33 3.44 0.30 7.18
CA GLN A 33 3.20 1.74 7.37
C GLN A 33 4.48 2.46 7.76
N THR A 34 5.11 2.02 8.85
CA THR A 34 6.34 2.66 9.36
C THR A 34 7.45 2.64 8.32
N SER A 35 7.60 1.54 7.58
CA SER A 35 8.66 1.40 6.58
C SER A 35 8.43 2.32 5.38
N LEU A 36 7.21 2.35 4.83
CA LEU A 36 6.85 3.16 3.67
C LEU A 36 6.84 4.66 4.01
N GLU A 37 6.36 5.05 5.18
CA GLU A 37 6.39 6.45 5.62
C GLU A 37 7.83 6.96 5.79
N ARG A 38 8.75 6.12 6.29
CA ARG A 38 10.19 6.45 6.38
C ARG A 38 10.84 6.64 5.00
N LEU A 39 10.30 6.02 3.96
CA LEU A 39 10.73 6.22 2.57
C LEU A 39 10.12 7.48 1.93
N GLY A 40 9.21 8.17 2.64
CA GLY A 40 8.62 9.45 2.21
C GLY A 40 7.23 9.33 1.59
N TYR A 41 6.60 8.15 1.61
CA TYR A 41 5.24 7.95 1.12
C TYR A 41 4.18 8.44 2.12
N ALA A 42 2.99 8.74 1.62
CA ALA A 42 1.80 8.94 2.45
C ALA A 42 0.99 7.63 2.42
N VAL A 43 0.88 6.96 3.57
CA VAL A 43 0.30 5.60 3.62
C VAL A 43 -1.05 5.66 4.33
N THR A 44 -2.07 5.08 3.71
CA THR A 44 -3.37 4.80 4.34
C THR A 44 -3.51 3.29 4.47
N CYS A 45 -3.70 2.81 5.70
CA CYS A 45 -3.77 1.38 5.97
C CYS A 45 -5.20 0.93 6.29
N ARG A 46 -5.57 -0.28 5.86
CA ARG A 46 -6.82 -0.96 6.26
C ARG A 46 -6.53 -2.42 6.54
N THR A 47 -7.25 -2.98 7.50
CA THR A 47 -7.20 -4.41 7.86
C THR A 47 -8.38 -5.20 7.33
N ASP A 48 -9.30 -4.53 6.65
CA ASP A 48 -10.48 -5.14 6.04
C ASP A 48 -10.57 -4.73 4.56
N GLY A 49 -10.66 -5.71 3.67
CA GLY A 49 -10.72 -5.49 2.22
C GLY A 49 -11.96 -4.71 1.78
N LYS A 50 -13.12 -4.88 2.45
CA LYS A 50 -14.35 -4.15 2.12
C LYS A 50 -14.29 -2.70 2.58
N GLU A 51 -13.65 -2.43 3.71
CA GLU A 51 -13.37 -1.04 4.11
C GLU A 51 -12.43 -0.35 3.12
N ALA A 52 -11.40 -1.07 2.65
CA ALA A 52 -10.50 -0.57 1.61
C ALA A 52 -11.23 -0.31 0.29
N GLU A 53 -12.11 -1.22 -0.14
CA GLU A 53 -12.95 -1.05 -1.33
C GLU A 53 -13.81 0.22 -1.24
N ARG A 54 -14.52 0.41 -0.12
CA ARG A 54 -15.38 1.58 0.10
C ARG A 54 -14.58 2.88 0.09
N LEU A 55 -13.46 2.90 0.81
CA LEU A 55 -12.55 4.05 0.85
C LEU A 55 -12.02 4.41 -0.54
N PHE A 56 -11.68 3.40 -1.35
CA PHE A 56 -11.23 3.62 -2.72
C PHE A 56 -12.36 4.17 -3.60
N ALA A 57 -13.57 3.64 -3.46
CA ALA A 57 -14.74 4.07 -4.23
C ALA A 57 -15.14 5.52 -3.96
N GLU A 58 -14.93 6.03 -2.74
CA GLU A 58 -15.15 7.43 -2.41
C GLU A 58 -14.21 8.39 -3.17
N SER A 59 -12.99 7.96 -3.48
CA SER A 59 -12.04 8.76 -4.25
C SER A 59 -11.02 7.91 -5.03
N PRO A 60 -11.36 7.41 -6.24
CA PRO A 60 -10.52 6.49 -7.01
C PRO A 60 -9.16 7.03 -7.45
N HIS A 61 -8.96 8.36 -7.37
CA HIS A 61 -7.70 9.05 -7.69
C HIS A 61 -6.98 9.59 -6.45
N ALA A 62 -7.46 9.22 -5.24
CA ALA A 62 -6.79 9.57 -3.99
C ALA A 62 -5.51 8.76 -3.73
N PHE A 63 -5.32 7.65 -4.45
CA PHE A 63 -4.17 6.77 -4.30
C PHE A 63 -3.41 6.66 -5.61
N ASP A 64 -2.08 6.60 -5.49
CA ASP A 64 -1.15 6.43 -6.60
C ASP A 64 -0.67 4.97 -6.72
N LEU A 65 -0.92 4.13 -5.69
CA LEU A 65 -0.60 2.70 -5.64
C LEU A 65 -1.52 1.96 -4.64
N LEU A 66 -1.96 0.74 -5.01
CA LEU A 66 -2.54 -0.24 -4.09
C LEU A 66 -1.53 -1.34 -3.78
N ILE A 67 -1.37 -1.67 -2.50
CA ILE A 67 -0.68 -2.87 -2.03
C ILE A 67 -1.69 -3.67 -1.22
N THR A 68 -1.92 -4.94 -1.55
CA THR A 68 -2.89 -5.78 -0.84
C THR A 68 -2.37 -7.20 -0.64
N ASP A 69 -2.68 -7.82 0.50
CA ASP A 69 -2.51 -9.27 0.68
C ASP A 69 -3.58 -10.07 -0.08
N GLN A 70 -3.21 -11.26 -0.54
CA GLN A 70 -4.09 -12.16 -1.29
C GLN A 70 -5.06 -12.92 -0.38
N ALA A 71 -4.64 -13.26 0.83
CA ALA A 71 -5.27 -14.21 1.73
C ALA A 71 -6.00 -13.54 2.90
N MET A 72 -6.81 -12.51 2.63
CA MET A 72 -7.62 -11.86 3.66
C MET A 72 -8.98 -12.55 3.87
N PRO A 73 -9.45 -12.71 5.12
CA PRO A 73 -10.80 -13.18 5.42
C PRO A 73 -11.88 -12.26 4.82
N GLY A 74 -12.91 -12.85 4.20
CA GLY A 74 -14.10 -12.13 3.75
C GLY A 74 -14.00 -11.41 2.40
N MET A 75 -12.80 -11.06 1.93
CA MET A 75 -12.53 -10.58 0.56
C MET A 75 -11.10 -10.90 0.17
N LYS A 76 -10.88 -11.55 -0.97
CA LYS A 76 -9.51 -11.81 -1.46
C LYS A 76 -8.87 -10.55 -2.04
N GLY A 77 -7.55 -10.40 -1.94
CA GLY A 77 -6.83 -9.27 -2.56
C GLY A 77 -7.09 -9.15 -4.07
N THR A 78 -7.24 -10.28 -4.76
CA THR A 78 -7.62 -10.34 -6.18
C THR A 78 -9.01 -9.79 -6.47
N GLU A 79 -9.98 -9.97 -5.57
CA GLU A 79 -11.32 -9.37 -5.69
C GLU A 79 -11.21 -7.85 -5.51
N LEU A 80 -10.51 -7.39 -4.46
CA LEU A 80 -10.25 -5.97 -4.24
C LEU A 80 -9.57 -5.30 -5.46
N ILE A 81 -8.54 -5.95 -6.03
CA ILE A 81 -7.86 -5.47 -7.24
C ILE A 81 -8.83 -5.33 -8.41
N ALA A 82 -9.75 -6.28 -8.60
CA ALA A 82 -10.74 -6.20 -9.66
C ALA A 82 -11.68 -4.99 -9.48
N HIS A 83 -12.16 -4.75 -8.25
CA HIS A 83 -12.99 -3.59 -7.91
C HIS A 83 -12.25 -2.26 -8.12
N VAL A 84 -11.01 -2.18 -7.63
CA VAL A 84 -10.14 -1.00 -7.76
C VAL A 84 -9.84 -0.68 -9.22
N ARG A 85 -9.49 -1.69 -10.03
CA ARG A 85 -9.22 -1.50 -11.47
C ARG A 85 -10.47 -1.18 -12.28
N HIS A 86 -11.65 -1.58 -11.83
CA HIS A 86 -12.90 -1.15 -12.47
C HIS A 86 -13.10 0.37 -12.34
N LEU A 87 -12.70 0.95 -11.20
CA LEU A 87 -12.85 2.38 -10.91
C LEU A 87 -11.67 3.22 -11.41
N ASN A 88 -10.46 2.67 -11.37
CA ASN A 88 -9.23 3.30 -11.87
C ASN A 88 -8.36 2.26 -12.59
N PRO A 89 -8.54 2.07 -13.91
CA PRO A 89 -7.82 1.05 -14.67
C PRO A 89 -6.29 1.22 -14.68
N GLU A 90 -5.81 2.45 -14.51
CA GLU A 90 -4.39 2.80 -14.61
C GLU A 90 -3.63 2.66 -13.29
N ILE A 91 -4.32 2.36 -12.17
CA ILE A 91 -3.65 2.28 -10.88
C ILE A 91 -2.67 1.09 -10.84
N PRO A 92 -1.40 1.34 -10.48
CA PRO A 92 -0.46 0.26 -10.17
C PRO A 92 -0.95 -0.55 -8.96
N VAL A 93 -0.77 -1.87 -9.01
CA VAL A 93 -1.14 -2.76 -7.89
C VAL A 93 0.01 -3.71 -7.58
N ILE A 94 0.28 -3.94 -6.30
CA ILE A 94 1.15 -5.00 -5.80
C ILE A 94 0.30 -5.96 -4.98
N LEU A 95 0.28 -7.23 -5.38
CA LEU A 95 -0.35 -8.30 -4.62
C LEU A 95 0.73 -9.02 -3.81
N LEU A 96 0.56 -9.04 -2.49
CA LEU A 96 1.37 -9.85 -1.59
C LEU A 96 0.72 -11.23 -1.52
N ALA A 97 1.52 -12.28 -1.70
CA ALA A 97 1.06 -13.65 -1.62
C ALA A 97 1.99 -14.42 -0.69
N GLY A 98 1.44 -14.97 0.39
CA GLY A 98 2.16 -15.93 1.23
C GLY A 98 2.49 -17.19 0.42
N ALA A 99 3.78 -17.51 0.31
CA ALA A 99 4.17 -18.86 -0.06
C ALA A 99 4.00 -19.76 1.17
N PRO A 100 3.51 -21.00 1.01
CA PRO A 100 3.67 -22.00 2.07
C PRO A 100 5.17 -22.08 2.39
N VAL A 101 5.54 -21.81 3.63
CA VAL A 101 6.83 -22.28 4.13
C VAL A 101 6.68 -23.78 4.22
N ASP A 102 7.21 -24.49 3.22
CA ASP A 102 7.28 -25.95 3.27
C ASP A 102 8.11 -26.25 4.52
N GLU A 103 7.45 -26.73 5.58
CA GLU A 103 8.14 -27.39 6.67
C GLU A 103 8.87 -28.55 6.02
N LEU A 104 10.18 -28.38 5.82
CA LEU A 104 11.08 -29.47 5.49
C LEU A 104 10.79 -30.55 6.52
N SER A 105 10.03 -31.54 6.07
CA SER A 105 9.78 -32.77 6.78
C SER A 105 11.18 -33.35 7.01
N GLY A 106 11.68 -33.18 8.23
CA GLY A 106 12.90 -33.81 8.71
C GLY A 106 12.68 -35.31 8.70
N GLY A 107 12.84 -35.92 7.53
CA GLY A 107 13.11 -37.33 7.39
C GLY A 107 14.55 -37.57 7.83
N GLY A 108 14.72 -38.41 8.85
CA GLY A 108 16.02 -38.85 9.36
C GLY A 108 15.95 -39.20 10.83
#